data_AF-A0A7V2UWM5-F1
#
_entry.id   AF-A0A7V2UWM5-F1
#
_cell.length_a   1.000
_cell.length_b   1.000
_cell.length_c   1.000
_cell.angle_alpha   90.00
_cell.angle_beta   90.00
_cell.angle_gamma   90.00
#
_symmetry.space_group_name_H-M   'P 1'
#
loop_
_entity.id
_entity.type
_entity.pdbx_description
1 polymer ?
#
loop_
_entity_poly.entity_id
_entity_poly.type
_entity_poly.pdbx_seq_one_letter_code
_entity_poly.pdbx_strand_id
1 'polypeptide(L)'
;MSMRSAGFLAFFLCAAALIVLLVFQSVGTVPTPAPARGPEKPPAAGTLATGDGARALAQAVNQPAAAGAPEKPAAPPAPPVDPLMDPPLTDDEKARGVTLVPGGGRVDFKNRTLILPAEVCLRQGPIELFACAEGGKDHESVLRVRCRPELVNLNLTLFNLRKGPSRPPDGGTPGDRVIILCEWEEGGRTKTVRAEDLIWNVATDRPMDRVGWTYVGSKFVPEHDVETGKPTGRTVFAAVYGRTLIATFLDSSAIFETPLPEGVDDTTFTANEKAVPPRGTAVRMIVRPPTAEEQEEIRKVEAAVDEQRKARKPHGVRREEAGGDRPQAPAKPEAAPDGKPN
;
A
#
# COMPACT_ATOMS: atom_id res chain seq x y z
N MET A 1 -23.74 25.32 -47.14
CA MET A 1 -23.29 24.82 -45.82
C MET A 1 -24.42 23.97 -45.25
N SER A 2 -24.67 22.78 -45.80
CA SER A 2 -23.98 21.48 -45.58
C SER A 2 -24.60 20.70 -44.43
N MET A 3 -25.62 19.93 -44.82
CA MET A 3 -26.36 18.85 -44.17
C MET A 3 -25.46 17.64 -43.79
N ARG A 4 -24.20 17.86 -43.39
CA ARG A 4 -23.22 16.78 -43.17
C ARG A 4 -22.96 16.43 -41.70
N SER A 5 -23.49 17.16 -40.73
CA SER A 5 -23.17 16.94 -39.30
C SER A 5 -24.14 16.01 -38.56
N ALA A 6 -25.32 15.72 -39.10
CA ALA A 6 -26.31 14.85 -38.44
C ALA A 6 -26.08 13.35 -38.69
N GLY A 7 -25.42 12.98 -39.80
CA GLY A 7 -25.15 11.57 -40.14
C GLY A 7 -24.00 10.93 -39.36
N PHE A 8 -23.06 11.74 -38.85
CA PHE A 8 -21.87 11.23 -38.15
C PHE A 8 -22.17 10.77 -36.71
N LEU A 9 -23.14 11.40 -36.06
CA LEU A 9 -23.51 11.07 -34.68
C LEU A 9 -24.38 9.81 -34.59
N ALA A 10 -25.22 9.56 -35.61
CA ALA A 10 -26.04 8.34 -35.69
C ALA A 10 -25.22 7.08 -36.01
N PHE A 11 -24.11 7.22 -36.76
CA PHE A 11 -23.23 6.10 -37.08
C PHE A 11 -22.41 5.60 -35.88
N PHE A 12 -22.01 6.51 -34.98
CA PHE A 12 -21.24 6.15 -33.78
C PHE A 12 -22.09 5.47 -32.70
N LEU A 13 -23.35 5.87 -32.53
CA LEU A 13 -24.29 5.24 -31.59
C LEU A 13 -24.68 3.82 -32.03
N CYS A 14 -24.72 3.53 -33.33
CA CYS A 14 -25.03 2.20 -33.85
C CYS A 14 -23.83 1.24 -33.77
N ALA A 15 -22.60 1.73 -33.94
CA ALA A 15 -21.38 0.93 -33.82
C ALA A 15 -21.07 0.50 -32.37
N ALA A 16 -21.38 1.35 -31.38
CA ALA A 16 -21.21 1.02 -29.96
C ALA A 16 -22.20 -0.05 -29.48
N ALA A 17 -23.43 -0.06 -30.00
CA ALA A 17 -24.44 -1.08 -29.66
C ALA A 17 -24.11 -2.46 -30.28
N LEU A 18 -23.46 -2.50 -31.46
CA LEU A 18 -23.10 -3.75 -32.13
C LEU A 18 -21.90 -4.46 -31.47
N ILE A 19 -20.99 -3.71 -30.84
CA ILE A 19 -19.84 -4.28 -30.09
C ILE A 19 -20.29 -4.92 -28.78
N VAL A 20 -21.33 -4.38 -28.12
CA VAL A 20 -21.90 -4.99 -26.89
C VAL A 20 -22.66 -6.28 -27.19
N LEU A 21 -23.25 -6.43 -28.40
CA LEU A 21 -23.97 -7.64 -28.78
C LEU A 21 -23.06 -8.81 -29.22
N LEU A 22 -21.88 -8.51 -29.79
CA LEU A 22 -20.94 -9.54 -30.27
C LEU A 22 -20.09 -10.18 -29.14
N VAL A 23 -19.97 -9.52 -27.97
CA VAL A 23 -19.27 -10.10 -26.81
C VAL A 23 -20.13 -11.14 -26.06
N PHE A 24 -21.44 -11.19 -26.32
CA PHE A 24 -22.37 -12.12 -25.64
C PHE A 24 -22.61 -13.47 -26.34
N GLN A 25 -21.99 -13.73 -27.51
CA GLN A 25 -22.21 -14.98 -28.28
C GLN A 25 -21.03 -15.97 -28.30
N SER A 26 -20.00 -15.78 -27.46
CA SER A 26 -18.93 -16.78 -27.30
C SER A 26 -18.82 -17.23 -25.84
N VAL A 27 -19.86 -17.91 -25.37
CA VAL A 27 -19.78 -18.73 -24.16
C VAL A 27 -19.71 -20.18 -24.63
N GLY A 28 -18.49 -20.67 -24.85
CA GLY A 28 -18.26 -22.08 -25.07
C GLY A 28 -18.68 -22.88 -23.83
N THR A 29 -19.30 -24.03 -24.08
CA THR A 29 -19.72 -25.00 -23.07
C THR A 29 -18.54 -25.45 -22.22
N VAL A 30 -18.58 -25.19 -20.92
CA VAL A 30 -17.63 -25.74 -19.94
C VAL A 30 -17.96 -27.22 -19.71
N PRO A 31 -16.99 -28.15 -19.83
CA PRO A 31 -17.23 -29.54 -19.48
C PRO A 31 -17.40 -29.72 -17.97
N THR A 32 -18.39 -30.53 -17.59
CA THR A 32 -18.75 -30.88 -16.21
C THR A 32 -17.59 -31.59 -15.49
N PRO A 33 -17.25 -31.22 -14.23
CA PRO A 33 -16.29 -31.99 -13.45
C PRO A 33 -16.92 -33.30 -12.96
N ALA A 34 -16.14 -34.38 -13.01
CA ALA A 34 -16.49 -35.70 -12.48
C ALA A 34 -16.70 -35.66 -10.94
N PRO A 35 -17.56 -36.53 -10.38
CA PRO A 35 -17.86 -36.52 -8.96
C PRO A 35 -16.64 -36.91 -8.11
N ALA A 36 -16.36 -36.12 -7.08
CA ALA A 36 -15.33 -36.40 -6.08
C ALA A 36 -15.64 -37.69 -5.30
N ARG A 37 -14.61 -38.51 -5.10
CA ARG A 37 -14.64 -39.69 -4.21
C ARG A 37 -14.91 -39.22 -2.77
N GLY A 38 -15.83 -39.91 -2.10
CA GLY A 38 -16.17 -39.66 -0.69
C GLY A 38 -15.00 -39.97 0.27
N PRO A 39 -15.09 -39.51 1.52
CA PRO A 39 -14.00 -39.65 2.49
C PRO A 39 -13.83 -41.11 2.92
N GLU A 40 -12.60 -41.63 2.79
CA GLU A 40 -12.19 -42.91 3.36
C GLU A 40 -12.16 -42.83 4.90
N LYS A 41 -12.65 -43.90 5.52
CA LYS A 41 -12.76 -44.11 6.96
C LYS A 41 -11.36 -44.40 7.56
N PRO A 42 -10.98 -43.81 8.71
CA PRO A 42 -9.73 -44.17 9.37
C PRO A 42 -9.81 -45.58 10.00
N PRO A 43 -8.69 -46.33 10.05
CA PRO A 43 -8.67 -47.68 10.62
C PRO A 43 -8.80 -47.65 12.15
N ALA A 44 -9.38 -48.73 12.67
CA ALA A 44 -9.69 -48.94 14.08
C ALA A 44 -8.43 -49.03 14.95
N ALA A 45 -8.46 -48.34 16.10
CA ALA A 45 -7.47 -48.49 17.17
C ALA A 45 -7.66 -49.84 17.85
N GLY A 46 -6.58 -50.63 17.90
CA GLY A 46 -6.48 -51.86 18.66
C GLY A 46 -6.22 -51.59 20.15
N THR A 47 -6.97 -52.29 20.99
CA THR A 47 -6.80 -52.38 22.43
C THR A 47 -5.58 -53.24 22.79
N LEU A 48 -4.69 -52.76 23.65
CA LEU A 48 -3.91 -53.57 24.61
C LEU A 48 -3.67 -52.76 25.89
N ALA A 49 -3.56 -53.49 26.99
CA ALA A 49 -3.91 -53.06 28.33
C ALA A 49 -2.70 -52.83 29.26
N THR A 50 -3.04 -52.35 30.45
CA THR A 50 -2.41 -52.51 31.78
C THR A 50 -1.27 -51.59 32.21
N GLY A 51 -1.44 -51.04 33.43
CA GLY A 51 -0.39 -50.39 34.22
C GLY A 51 -0.94 -49.46 35.30
N ASP A 52 -1.30 -50.01 36.46
CA ASP A 52 -1.81 -49.35 37.67
C ASP A 52 -0.90 -48.25 38.26
N GLY A 53 -1.51 -47.25 38.92
CA GLY A 53 -0.77 -46.19 39.62
C GLY A 53 -1.61 -45.19 40.45
N ALA A 54 -2.54 -45.69 41.26
CA ALA A 54 -3.10 -45.17 42.52
C ALA A 54 -3.13 -43.66 42.91
N ARG A 55 -4.35 -43.24 43.34
CA ARG A 55 -4.70 -42.37 44.51
C ARG A 55 -4.29 -40.89 44.46
N ALA A 56 -5.05 -39.90 44.94
CA ALA A 56 -6.37 -39.71 45.56
C ALA A 56 -6.63 -38.18 45.48
N LEU A 57 -7.83 -37.63 45.33
CA LEU A 57 -8.81 -37.36 46.38
C LEU A 57 -10.02 -36.69 45.72
N ALA A 58 -11.20 -37.23 45.95
CA ALA A 58 -12.48 -36.58 45.69
C ALA A 58 -13.14 -36.25 47.03
N GLN A 59 -13.65 -35.02 47.18
CA GLN A 59 -14.80 -34.56 47.99
C GLN A 59 -14.76 -33.02 48.00
N ALA A 60 -15.54 -32.32 47.16
CA ALA A 60 -16.95 -31.98 47.31
C ALA A 60 -17.22 -30.94 48.42
N VAL A 61 -17.44 -29.67 48.03
CA VAL A 61 -18.33 -28.76 48.73
C VAL A 61 -19.32 -28.19 47.72
N ASN A 62 -20.57 -28.42 48.05
CA ASN A 62 -21.81 -28.14 47.33
C ASN A 62 -22.22 -26.68 47.57
N GLN A 63 -22.48 -25.90 46.51
CA GLN A 63 -23.36 -24.71 46.59
C GLN A 63 -24.32 -24.73 45.39
N PRO A 64 -25.62 -24.42 45.60
CA PRO A 64 -26.61 -24.50 44.54
C PRO A 64 -26.48 -23.30 43.59
N ALA A 65 -26.39 -23.61 42.28
CA ALA A 65 -26.48 -22.61 41.23
C ALA A 65 -27.92 -22.07 41.15
N ALA A 66 -28.05 -20.74 41.25
CA ALA A 66 -29.29 -20.05 40.96
C ALA A 66 -29.68 -20.23 39.50
N ALA A 67 -30.94 -20.58 39.25
CA ALA A 67 -31.52 -20.72 37.92
C ALA A 67 -31.48 -19.36 37.18
N GLY A 68 -30.60 -19.24 36.19
CA GLY A 68 -30.62 -18.16 35.20
C GLY A 68 -31.74 -18.36 34.20
N ALA A 69 -32.46 -17.28 33.90
CA ALA A 69 -33.52 -17.24 32.89
C ALA A 69 -33.00 -17.64 31.49
N PRO A 70 -33.84 -18.21 30.61
CA PRO A 70 -33.41 -18.65 29.28
C PRO A 70 -32.99 -17.45 28.42
N GLU A 71 -31.73 -17.45 27.99
CA GLU A 71 -31.19 -16.49 27.03
C GLU A 71 -31.84 -16.70 25.66
N LYS A 72 -32.37 -15.61 25.08
CA LYS A 72 -33.06 -15.60 23.79
C LYS A 72 -32.07 -16.05 22.69
N PRO A 73 -32.46 -16.95 21.76
CA PRO A 73 -31.56 -17.41 20.70
C PRO A 73 -31.03 -16.23 19.88
N ALA A 74 -29.70 -16.16 19.75
CA ALA A 74 -29.02 -15.20 18.90
C ALA A 74 -29.52 -15.34 17.45
N ALA A 75 -29.81 -14.21 16.82
CA ALA A 75 -30.19 -14.17 15.41
C ALA A 75 -29.08 -14.81 14.55
N PRO A 76 -29.44 -15.52 13.46
CA PRO A 76 -28.45 -16.12 12.57
C PRO A 76 -27.51 -15.05 12.00
N PRO A 77 -26.22 -15.39 11.78
CA PRO A 77 -25.26 -14.44 11.23
C PRO A 77 -25.75 -13.97 9.86
N ALA A 78 -25.66 -12.65 9.64
CA ALA A 78 -25.97 -12.04 8.35
C ALA A 78 -25.14 -12.72 7.24
N PRO A 79 -25.68 -12.86 6.02
CA PRO A 79 -24.94 -13.45 4.90
C PRO A 79 -23.64 -12.67 4.67
N PRO A 80 -22.57 -13.33 4.19
CA PRO A 80 -21.31 -12.67 3.92
C PRO A 80 -21.51 -11.61 2.83
N VAL A 81 -21.49 -10.34 3.24
CA VAL A 81 -21.30 -9.22 2.32
C VAL A 81 -19.92 -9.33 1.71
N ASP A 82 -19.81 -9.16 0.39
CA ASP A 82 -18.52 -9.00 -0.27
C ASP A 82 -17.72 -7.93 0.51
N PRO A 83 -16.52 -8.25 1.02
CA PRO A 83 -15.73 -7.33 1.82
C PRO A 83 -15.55 -5.97 1.14
N LEU A 84 -15.54 -5.91 -0.20
CA LEU A 84 -15.33 -4.70 -1.00
C LEU A 84 -16.59 -3.85 -1.23
N MET A 85 -17.74 -4.24 -0.70
CA MET A 85 -18.99 -3.47 -0.85
C MET A 85 -19.15 -2.50 0.33
N ASP A 86 -18.81 -1.23 0.08
CA ASP A 86 -19.14 -0.15 1.00
C ASP A 86 -20.66 -0.04 1.21
N PRO A 87 -21.11 0.55 2.34
CA PRO A 87 -22.50 0.95 2.50
C PRO A 87 -23.00 1.77 1.29
N PRO A 88 -24.31 1.74 0.98
CA PRO A 88 -24.89 2.58 -0.07
C PRO A 88 -24.59 4.06 0.16
N LEU A 89 -24.54 4.84 -0.92
CA LEU A 89 -24.36 6.28 -0.85
C LEU A 89 -25.53 6.95 -0.10
N THR A 90 -25.22 7.94 0.72
CA THR A 90 -26.25 8.82 1.30
C THR A 90 -26.90 9.69 0.23
N ASP A 91 -28.06 10.27 0.52
CA ASP A 91 -28.72 11.16 -0.45
C ASP A 91 -27.92 12.44 -0.68
N ASP A 92 -27.21 12.95 0.33
CA ASP A 92 -26.26 14.05 0.18
C ASP A 92 -25.05 13.69 -0.69
N GLU A 93 -24.54 12.46 -0.57
CA GLU A 93 -23.48 11.96 -1.45
C GLU A 93 -23.95 11.91 -2.91
N LYS A 94 -25.15 11.35 -3.16
CA LYS A 94 -25.75 11.34 -4.50
C LYS A 94 -25.98 12.75 -5.05
N ALA A 95 -26.49 13.66 -4.22
CA ALA A 95 -26.75 15.05 -4.61
C ALA A 95 -25.46 15.81 -4.99
N ARG A 96 -24.32 15.46 -4.37
CA ARG A 96 -22.99 15.97 -4.74
C ARG A 96 -22.39 15.31 -5.97
N GLY A 97 -23.05 14.29 -6.54
CA GLY A 97 -22.54 13.53 -7.69
C GLY A 97 -21.46 12.52 -7.31
N VAL A 98 -21.39 12.11 -6.04
CA VAL A 98 -20.50 11.03 -5.61
C VAL A 98 -20.95 9.72 -6.24
N THR A 99 -19.99 8.97 -6.78
CA THR A 99 -20.19 7.64 -7.36
C THR A 99 -19.53 6.60 -6.48
N LEU A 100 -20.22 5.49 -6.20
CA LEU A 100 -19.63 4.33 -5.55
C LEU A 100 -19.05 3.40 -6.61
N VAL A 101 -17.74 3.18 -6.59
CA VAL A 101 -17.03 2.22 -7.44
C VAL A 101 -16.68 1.01 -6.57
N PRO A 102 -17.29 -0.17 -6.78
CA PRO A 102 -16.96 -1.38 -6.01
C PRO A 102 -15.46 -1.69 -6.04
N GLY A 103 -14.83 -1.79 -4.85
CA GLY A 103 -13.37 -1.91 -4.69
C GLY A 103 -12.55 -0.67 -5.09
N GLY A 104 -13.17 0.37 -5.65
CA GLY A 104 -12.53 1.65 -6.01
C GLY A 104 -12.90 2.82 -5.11
N GLY A 105 -13.78 2.62 -4.13
CA GLY A 105 -14.20 3.62 -3.15
C GLY A 105 -15.28 4.59 -3.64
N ARG A 106 -15.51 5.64 -2.87
CA ARG A 106 -16.42 6.74 -3.21
C ARG A 106 -15.66 7.82 -3.97
N VAL A 107 -16.16 8.19 -5.13
CA VAL A 107 -15.48 9.07 -6.07
C VAL A 107 -16.34 10.30 -6.35
N ASP A 108 -15.81 11.47 -6.04
CA ASP A 108 -16.37 12.77 -6.45
C ASP A 108 -15.50 13.31 -7.59
N PHE A 109 -15.93 13.10 -8.83
CA PHE A 109 -15.18 13.55 -10.01
C PHE A 109 -15.14 15.07 -10.14
N LYS A 110 -16.15 15.77 -9.63
CA LYS A 110 -16.23 17.24 -9.71
C LYS A 110 -15.17 17.87 -8.80
N ASN A 111 -15.08 17.39 -7.57
CA ASN A 111 -14.12 17.89 -6.59
C ASN A 111 -12.79 17.13 -6.61
N ARG A 112 -12.67 16.08 -7.44
CA ARG A 112 -11.49 15.22 -7.58
C ARG A 112 -11.09 14.58 -6.24
N THR A 113 -12.09 14.05 -5.55
CA THR A 113 -11.92 13.44 -4.23
C THR A 113 -12.21 11.96 -4.29
N LEU A 114 -11.27 11.15 -3.80
CA LEU A 114 -11.41 9.71 -3.63
C LEU A 114 -11.46 9.41 -2.12
N ILE A 115 -12.48 8.68 -1.68
CA ILE A 115 -12.63 8.27 -0.28
C ILE A 115 -12.61 6.75 -0.22
N LEU A 116 -11.70 6.22 0.58
CA LEU A 116 -11.45 4.80 0.72
C LEU A 116 -11.66 4.36 2.18
N PRO A 117 -12.40 3.28 2.43
CA PRO A 117 -12.46 2.66 3.74
C PRO A 117 -11.08 2.10 4.15
N ALA A 118 -10.69 2.34 5.39
CA ALA A 118 -9.44 1.87 5.96
C ALA A 118 -9.60 1.51 7.44
N GLU A 119 -8.61 0.83 7.99
CA GLU A 119 -8.50 0.47 9.40
C GLU A 119 -7.07 0.72 9.87
N VAL A 120 -6.89 1.21 11.10
CA VAL A 120 -5.55 1.29 11.72
C VAL A 120 -5.03 -0.10 12.03
N CYS A 121 -3.89 -0.49 11.44
CA CYS A 121 -3.23 -1.77 11.70
C CYS A 121 -1.99 -1.62 12.61
N LEU A 122 -1.20 -0.55 12.46
CA LEU A 122 -0.05 -0.25 13.30
C LEU A 122 -0.19 1.13 13.95
N ARG A 123 -0.09 1.17 15.29
CA ARG A 123 -0.19 2.41 16.09
C ARG A 123 1.18 2.96 16.51
N GLN A 124 2.18 2.10 16.62
CA GLN A 124 3.54 2.44 17.07
C GLN A 124 4.54 1.50 16.41
N GLY A 125 5.77 1.97 16.21
CA GLY A 125 6.86 1.21 15.60
C GLY A 125 7.25 1.72 14.22
N PRO A 126 8.41 1.30 13.71
CA PRO A 126 8.92 1.72 12.41
C PRO A 126 7.94 1.39 11.29
N ILE A 127 7.88 2.25 10.28
CA ILE A 127 7.01 2.07 9.11
C ILE A 127 7.77 2.24 7.80
N GLU A 128 7.51 1.34 6.87
CA GLU A 128 7.91 1.53 5.47
C GLU A 128 6.75 2.11 4.64
N LEU A 129 5.52 1.90 5.09
CA LEU A 129 4.31 2.32 4.40
C LEU A 129 3.42 3.16 5.32
N PHE A 130 2.81 4.20 4.79
CA PHE A 130 1.67 4.80 5.47
C PHE A 130 0.41 3.94 5.28
N ALA A 131 0.22 3.40 4.08
CA ALA A 131 -0.93 2.54 3.79
C ALA A 131 -0.62 1.42 2.80
N CYS A 132 -1.18 0.25 3.09
CA CYS A 132 -1.24 -0.89 2.17
C CYS A 132 -2.69 -1.29 1.88
N ALA A 133 -2.93 -1.97 0.77
CA ALA A 133 -4.21 -2.60 0.50
C ALA A 133 -4.42 -3.85 1.39
N GLU A 134 -5.66 -4.30 1.55
CA GLU A 134 -5.98 -5.57 2.23
C GLU A 134 -5.12 -6.74 1.71
N GLY A 135 -4.60 -7.55 2.64
CA GLY A 135 -3.64 -8.63 2.35
C GLY A 135 -2.21 -8.16 2.11
N GLY A 136 -1.91 -6.88 2.34
CA GLY A 136 -0.57 -6.30 2.26
C GLY A 136 0.24 -6.41 3.55
N LYS A 137 1.16 -5.47 3.72
CA LYS A 137 2.18 -5.48 4.79
C LYS A 137 1.70 -4.74 6.05
N ASP A 138 0.68 -5.27 6.70
CA ASP A 138 0.03 -4.65 7.87
C ASP A 138 0.98 -4.38 9.05
N HIS A 139 2.10 -5.13 9.16
CA HIS A 139 3.05 -5.01 10.27
C HIS A 139 3.99 -3.80 10.16
N GLU A 140 4.05 -3.16 9.00
CA GLU A 140 4.88 -1.97 8.71
C GLU A 140 4.06 -0.84 8.05
N SER A 141 2.73 -0.93 8.14
CA SER A 141 1.77 0.04 7.59
C SER A 141 0.93 0.66 8.69
N VAL A 142 0.67 1.97 8.65
CA VAL A 142 -0.26 2.61 9.61
C VAL A 142 -1.70 2.18 9.31
N LEU A 143 -2.09 2.22 8.03
CA LEU A 143 -3.44 1.90 7.57
C LEU A 143 -3.48 0.67 6.66
N ARG A 144 -4.45 -0.20 6.91
CA ARG A 144 -4.91 -1.19 5.93
C ARG A 144 -6.14 -0.63 5.21
N VAL A 145 -6.03 -0.46 3.90
CA VAL A 145 -7.07 0.14 3.06
C VAL A 145 -7.78 -0.95 2.28
N ARG A 146 -9.10 -0.93 2.34
CA ARG A 146 -9.93 -1.84 1.56
C ARG A 146 -10.17 -1.27 0.17
N CYS A 147 -9.35 -1.71 -0.77
CA CYS A 147 -9.43 -1.28 -2.16
C CYS A 147 -8.74 -2.26 -3.11
N ARG A 148 -9.04 -2.10 -4.40
CA ARG A 148 -8.30 -2.65 -5.52
C ARG A 148 -7.30 -1.58 -5.99
N PRO A 149 -5.97 -1.79 -5.84
CA PRO A 149 -4.97 -0.78 -6.17
C PRO A 149 -5.07 -0.22 -7.60
N GLU A 150 -5.44 -1.06 -8.57
CA GLU A 150 -5.65 -0.65 -9.96
C GLU A 150 -6.80 0.37 -10.12
N LEU A 151 -7.84 0.29 -9.29
CA LEU A 151 -8.95 1.23 -9.30
C LEU A 151 -8.60 2.56 -8.62
N VAL A 152 -7.74 2.53 -7.60
CA VAL A 152 -7.16 3.75 -7.02
C VAL A 152 -6.38 4.51 -8.10
N ASN A 153 -5.48 3.82 -8.82
CA ASN A 153 -4.70 4.42 -9.90
C ASN A 153 -5.57 4.94 -11.06
N LEU A 154 -6.63 4.20 -11.43
CA LEU A 154 -7.60 4.62 -12.44
C LEU A 154 -8.29 5.93 -12.03
N ASN A 155 -8.78 6.03 -10.79
CA ASN A 155 -9.46 7.23 -10.30
C ASN A 155 -8.55 8.47 -10.35
N LEU A 156 -7.28 8.34 -9.96
CA LEU A 156 -6.31 9.44 -10.03
C LEU A 156 -6.05 9.90 -11.46
N THR A 157 -6.02 8.94 -12.39
CA THR A 157 -5.92 9.23 -13.83
C THR A 157 -7.17 9.97 -14.32
N LEU A 158 -8.37 9.58 -13.87
CA LEU A 158 -9.64 10.27 -14.19
C LEU A 158 -9.74 11.67 -13.55
N PHE A 159 -9.03 11.92 -12.45
CA PHE A 159 -8.85 13.26 -11.88
C PHE A 159 -7.87 14.13 -12.68
N ASN A 160 -7.31 13.59 -13.77
CA ASN A 160 -6.31 14.23 -14.62
C ASN A 160 -5.04 14.61 -13.84
N LEU A 161 -4.66 13.78 -12.86
CA LEU A 161 -3.38 13.89 -12.18
C LEU A 161 -2.29 13.25 -13.02
N ARG A 162 -1.15 13.94 -13.12
CA ARG A 162 0.03 13.47 -13.82
C ARG A 162 0.84 12.60 -12.88
N LYS A 163 1.07 11.34 -13.26
CA LYS A 163 2.07 10.53 -12.59
C LYS A 163 3.49 10.97 -12.98
N GLY A 164 4.41 10.94 -12.04
CA GLY A 164 5.84 11.15 -12.28
C GLY A 164 6.67 9.91 -12.02
N PRO A 165 7.97 9.92 -12.33
CA PRO A 165 8.87 8.86 -11.91
C PRO A 165 8.97 8.82 -10.38
N SER A 166 9.14 7.62 -9.82
CA SER A 166 9.67 7.47 -8.46
C SER A 166 11.03 8.15 -8.40
N ARG A 167 11.19 9.07 -7.44
CA ARG A 167 12.40 9.89 -7.23
C ARG A 167 13.02 10.41 -8.54
N PRO A 168 12.45 11.44 -9.19
CA PRO A 168 12.95 11.94 -10.46
C PRO A 168 14.46 12.26 -10.38
N PRO A 169 15.25 11.94 -11.43
CA PRO A 169 16.61 12.41 -11.54
C PRO A 169 16.64 13.94 -11.59
N ASP A 170 17.82 14.55 -11.40
CA ASP A 170 17.96 16.00 -11.44
C ASP A 170 17.36 16.59 -12.74
N GLY A 171 16.42 17.53 -12.58
CA GLY A 171 15.67 18.15 -13.68
C GLY A 171 14.44 17.37 -14.15
N GLY A 172 14.19 16.17 -13.62
CA GLY A 172 12.95 15.43 -13.84
C GLY A 172 11.78 16.07 -13.08
N THR A 173 10.63 16.18 -13.73
CA THR A 173 9.42 16.73 -13.11
C THR A 173 8.77 15.65 -12.22
N PRO A 174 8.60 15.90 -10.90
CA PRO A 174 7.84 15.01 -10.03
C PRO A 174 6.40 14.85 -10.50
N GLY A 175 5.75 13.79 -10.03
CA GLY A 175 4.31 13.62 -10.21
C GLY A 175 3.53 14.71 -9.47
N ASP A 176 2.25 14.85 -9.82
CA ASP A 176 1.38 15.79 -9.12
C ASP A 176 1.25 15.41 -7.65
N ARG A 177 1.13 16.44 -6.80
CA ARG A 177 0.98 16.28 -5.36
C ARG A 177 -0.46 15.96 -4.99
N VAL A 178 -0.65 15.08 -4.02
CA VAL A 178 -1.95 14.86 -3.37
C VAL A 178 -1.86 15.09 -1.87
N ILE A 179 -2.98 15.47 -1.29
CA ILE A 179 -3.21 15.48 0.15
C ILE A 179 -3.96 14.22 0.52
N ILE A 180 -3.50 13.57 1.59
CA ILE A 180 -4.12 12.39 2.16
C ILE A 180 -4.61 12.77 3.56
N LEU A 181 -5.92 12.76 3.75
CA LEU A 181 -6.56 13.02 5.03
C LEU A 181 -7.10 11.71 5.60
N CYS A 182 -7.10 11.61 6.92
CA CYS A 182 -7.68 10.49 7.65
C CYS A 182 -8.80 11.02 8.54
N GLU A 183 -10.00 10.47 8.37
CA GLU A 183 -11.16 10.80 9.21
C GLU A 183 -11.62 9.61 10.03
N TRP A 184 -11.87 9.81 11.32
CA TRP A 184 -12.48 8.80 12.20
C TRP A 184 -13.35 9.46 13.27
N GLU A 185 -14.18 8.67 13.93
CA GLU A 185 -14.98 9.13 15.06
C GLU A 185 -14.19 9.05 16.37
N GLU A 186 -14.12 10.16 17.10
CA GLU A 186 -13.48 10.27 18.41
C GLU A 186 -14.36 11.11 19.34
N GLY A 187 -14.85 10.50 20.42
CA GLY A 187 -15.70 11.22 21.39
C GLY A 187 -17.02 11.76 20.79
N GLY A 188 -17.59 11.06 19.81
CA GLY A 188 -18.83 11.47 19.13
C GLY A 188 -18.66 12.63 18.15
N ARG A 189 -17.42 12.91 17.73
CA ARG A 189 -17.10 13.91 16.70
C ARG A 189 -16.18 13.27 15.66
N THR A 190 -16.39 13.66 14.41
CA THR A 190 -15.44 13.35 13.34
C THR A 190 -14.16 14.16 13.54
N LYS A 191 -13.03 13.46 13.63
CA LYS A 191 -11.69 14.04 13.66
C LYS A 191 -11.04 13.82 12.30
N THR A 192 -10.47 14.87 11.73
CA THR A 192 -9.78 14.85 10.44
C THR A 192 -8.37 15.37 10.62
N VAL A 193 -7.36 14.60 10.17
CA VAL A 193 -5.94 14.99 10.22
C VAL A 193 -5.24 14.64 8.91
N ARG A 194 -4.04 15.21 8.66
CA ARG A 194 -3.21 14.80 7.52
C ARG A 194 -2.48 13.49 7.84
N ALA A 195 -2.24 12.68 6.81
CA ALA A 195 -1.44 11.47 6.93
C ALA A 195 -0.06 11.74 7.55
N GLU A 196 0.57 12.85 7.19
CA GLU A 196 1.88 13.24 7.73
C GLU A 196 1.85 13.49 9.25
N ASP A 197 0.71 13.91 9.83
CA ASP A 197 0.59 14.10 11.28
C ASP A 197 0.59 12.77 12.06
N LEU A 198 0.20 11.69 11.39
CA LEU A 198 0.16 10.33 11.92
C LEU A 198 1.53 9.62 11.83
N ILE A 199 2.52 10.28 11.24
CA ILE A 199 3.88 9.77 11.06
C ILE A 199 4.82 10.62 11.90
N TRP A 200 5.68 9.97 12.68
CA TRP A 200 6.70 10.61 13.48
C TRP A 200 8.06 10.47 12.79
N ASN A 201 8.78 11.58 12.66
CA ASN A 201 10.16 11.60 12.19
C ASN A 201 11.09 11.49 13.39
N VAL A 202 11.78 10.35 13.51
CA VAL A 202 12.67 10.04 14.63
C VAL A 202 13.88 10.99 14.67
N ALA A 203 14.40 11.37 13.51
CA ALA A 203 15.59 12.22 13.41
C ALA A 203 15.34 13.68 13.84
N THR A 204 14.11 14.17 13.70
CA THR A 204 13.73 15.55 14.04
C THR A 204 12.82 15.65 15.27
N ASP A 205 12.43 14.53 15.85
CA ASP A 205 11.54 14.41 17.02
C ASP A 205 10.26 15.25 16.88
N ARG A 206 9.63 15.16 15.70
CA ARG A 206 8.39 15.87 15.36
C ARG A 206 7.57 15.07 14.34
N PRO A 207 6.30 15.42 14.10
CA PRO A 207 5.54 14.83 13.00
C PRO A 207 6.23 15.07 11.64
N MET A 208 5.97 14.19 10.69
CA MET A 208 6.49 14.30 9.32
C MET A 208 6.10 15.64 8.70
N ASP A 209 7.03 16.25 7.96
CA ASP A 209 6.79 17.51 7.28
C ASP A 209 5.63 17.39 6.27
N ARG A 210 4.71 18.37 6.30
CA ARG A 210 3.45 18.37 5.52
C ARG A 210 3.65 18.76 4.04
N VAL A 211 4.42 17.97 3.32
CA VAL A 211 4.74 18.20 1.90
C VAL A 211 3.78 17.50 0.95
N GLY A 212 2.80 16.74 1.45
CA GLY A 212 1.90 15.90 0.66
C GLY A 212 2.62 14.68 0.05
N TRP A 213 1.91 13.98 -0.83
CA TRP A 213 2.40 12.72 -1.41
C TRP A 213 2.53 12.83 -2.93
N THR A 214 3.62 12.32 -3.48
CA THR A 214 3.87 12.29 -4.93
C THR A 214 3.05 11.17 -5.57
N TYR A 215 2.23 11.47 -6.57
CA TYR A 215 1.61 10.43 -7.40
C TYR A 215 2.63 9.84 -8.39
N VAL A 216 3.03 8.59 -8.16
CA VAL A 216 3.97 7.85 -9.02
C VAL A 216 3.28 6.78 -9.88
N GLY A 217 2.08 6.34 -9.46
CA GLY A 217 1.17 5.52 -10.25
C GLY A 217 1.62 4.08 -10.51
N SER A 218 2.58 3.58 -9.74
CA SER A 218 3.16 2.23 -9.88
C SER A 218 3.66 1.94 -11.30
N LYS A 219 3.86 0.65 -11.61
CA LYS A 219 4.36 0.18 -12.91
C LYS A 219 3.70 -1.12 -13.32
N PHE A 220 3.71 -1.34 -14.63
CA PHE A 220 3.40 -2.63 -15.20
C PHE A 220 4.71 -3.43 -15.30
N VAL A 221 4.72 -4.66 -14.76
CA VAL A 221 5.88 -5.55 -14.75
C VAL A 221 5.53 -6.90 -15.36
N PRO A 222 6.47 -7.59 -16.02
CA PRO A 222 6.28 -8.97 -16.41
C PRO A 222 5.96 -9.82 -15.17
N GLU A 223 4.96 -10.69 -15.29
CA GLU A 223 4.68 -11.70 -14.29
C GLU A 223 5.64 -12.87 -14.47
N HIS A 224 6.15 -13.38 -13.35
CA HIS A 224 7.00 -14.57 -13.31
C HIS A 224 6.27 -15.69 -12.58
N ASP A 225 6.40 -16.90 -13.10
CA ASP A 225 5.91 -18.10 -12.46
C ASP A 225 6.68 -18.32 -11.14
N VAL A 226 5.94 -18.59 -10.06
CA VAL A 226 6.51 -18.63 -8.70
C VAL A 226 7.42 -19.84 -8.51
N GLU A 227 7.14 -20.96 -9.17
CA GLU A 227 7.92 -22.20 -9.03
C GLU A 227 9.19 -22.19 -9.88
N THR A 228 9.08 -21.70 -11.11
CA THR A 228 10.14 -21.77 -12.12
C THR A 228 10.92 -20.47 -12.29
N GLY A 229 10.40 -19.34 -11.78
CA GLY A 229 10.97 -18.00 -11.95
C GLY A 229 10.91 -17.46 -13.38
N LYS A 230 10.34 -18.21 -14.33
CA LYS A 230 10.29 -17.82 -15.74
C LYS A 230 9.14 -16.85 -16.01
N PRO A 231 9.29 -15.90 -16.95
CA PRO A 231 8.18 -15.06 -17.36
C PRO A 231 7.00 -15.90 -17.85
N THR A 232 5.78 -15.58 -17.37
CA THR A 232 4.54 -16.25 -17.81
C THR A 232 4.04 -15.73 -19.15
N GLY A 233 4.62 -14.62 -19.64
CA GLY A 233 4.15 -13.86 -20.79
C GLY A 233 3.03 -12.87 -20.47
N ARG A 234 2.55 -12.83 -19.22
CA ARG A 234 1.57 -11.82 -18.75
C ARG A 234 2.30 -10.61 -18.17
N THR A 235 1.63 -9.47 -18.21
CA THR A 235 2.06 -8.23 -17.56
C THR A 235 1.05 -7.89 -16.47
N VAL A 236 1.54 -7.48 -15.31
CA VAL A 236 0.72 -7.21 -14.13
C VAL A 236 0.99 -5.82 -13.60
N PHE A 237 -0.03 -5.20 -13.01
CA PHE A 237 0.10 -3.93 -12.30
C PHE A 237 0.74 -4.20 -10.94
N ALA A 238 1.96 -3.69 -10.71
CA ALA A 238 2.79 -4.07 -9.57
C ALA A 238 2.11 -3.82 -8.21
N ALA A 239 1.35 -2.73 -8.07
CA ALA A 239 0.59 -2.44 -6.85
C ALA A 239 -0.45 -3.52 -6.48
N VAL A 240 -0.97 -4.29 -7.46
CA VAL A 240 -1.91 -5.40 -7.20
C VAL A 240 -1.22 -6.53 -6.43
N TYR A 241 0.04 -6.79 -6.74
CA TYR A 241 0.82 -7.87 -6.11
C TYR A 241 1.52 -7.39 -4.84
N GLY A 242 2.20 -6.24 -4.91
CA GLY A 242 2.90 -5.66 -3.77
C GLY A 242 1.96 -5.16 -2.67
N ARG A 243 0.70 -4.86 -3.02
CA ARG A 243 -0.32 -4.27 -2.13
C ARG A 243 0.12 -2.94 -1.51
N THR A 244 1.20 -2.34 -1.99
CA THR A 244 1.69 -1.04 -1.53
C THR A 244 0.88 0.09 -2.15
N LEU A 245 0.30 0.96 -1.32
CA LEU A 245 -0.42 2.15 -1.79
C LEU A 245 0.40 3.41 -1.57
N ILE A 246 0.85 3.65 -0.33
CA ILE A 246 1.51 4.89 0.09
C ILE A 246 2.79 4.55 0.83
N ALA A 247 3.93 4.81 0.21
CA ALA A 247 5.26 4.47 0.70
C ALA A 247 5.94 5.65 1.42
N THR A 248 6.36 5.42 2.68
CA THR A 248 7.28 6.31 3.43
C THR A 248 8.73 5.95 3.20
N PHE A 249 9.01 4.68 2.90
CA PHE A 249 10.28 4.17 2.39
C PHE A 249 10.07 3.59 0.98
N LEU A 250 10.98 3.88 0.05
CA LEU A 250 10.80 3.60 -1.38
C LEU A 250 10.39 2.14 -1.67
N ASP A 251 9.24 1.99 -2.33
CA ASP A 251 8.75 0.72 -2.85
C ASP A 251 8.30 0.91 -4.31
N SER A 252 8.97 0.21 -5.22
CA SER A 252 8.73 0.38 -6.66
C SER A 252 7.33 -0.05 -7.14
N SER A 253 6.53 -0.67 -6.28
CA SER A 253 5.13 -1.03 -6.55
C SER A 253 4.14 0.04 -6.09
N ALA A 254 4.56 1.06 -5.35
CA ALA A 254 3.68 2.06 -4.74
C ALA A 254 2.90 2.91 -5.75
N ILE A 255 1.72 3.40 -5.34
CA ILE A 255 0.94 4.39 -6.11
C ILE A 255 1.36 5.81 -5.72
N PHE A 256 1.63 6.01 -4.44
CA PHE A 256 2.12 7.27 -3.86
C PHE A 256 3.41 7.06 -3.09
N GLU A 257 4.29 8.04 -3.15
CA GLU A 257 5.55 8.06 -2.41
C GLU A 257 5.73 9.40 -1.70
N THR A 258 6.38 9.37 -0.55
CA THR A 258 6.89 10.60 0.06
C THR A 258 7.88 11.29 -0.89
N PRO A 259 7.79 12.62 -1.08
CA PRO A 259 8.84 13.36 -1.80
C PRO A 259 10.06 13.68 -0.93
N LEU A 260 9.97 13.44 0.38
CA LEU A 260 11.01 13.83 1.31
C LEU A 260 12.30 13.03 1.05
N PRO A 261 13.48 13.66 1.15
CA PRO A 261 14.75 12.99 0.95
C PRO A 261 14.99 11.82 1.92
N GLU A 262 14.35 11.87 3.09
CA GLU A 262 14.31 10.82 4.12
C GLU A 262 13.70 9.51 3.63
N GLY A 263 12.91 9.51 2.54
CA GLY A 263 12.23 8.32 2.03
C GLY A 263 13.13 7.19 1.53
N VAL A 264 14.44 7.31 1.69
CA VAL A 264 15.45 6.29 1.36
C VAL A 264 16.12 5.66 2.58
N ASP A 265 15.65 6.02 3.77
CA ASP A 265 16.14 5.52 5.05
C ASP A 265 14.94 4.95 5.83
N ASP A 266 14.91 3.63 5.95
CA ASP A 266 13.87 2.84 6.62
C ASP A 266 13.85 3.04 8.15
N THR A 267 14.83 3.73 8.72
CA THR A 267 14.92 4.03 10.15
C THR A 267 14.30 5.37 10.54
N THR A 268 13.93 6.21 9.55
CA THR A 268 13.54 7.60 9.81
C THR A 268 12.12 7.76 10.37
N PHE A 269 11.17 6.95 9.89
CA PHE A 269 9.76 7.14 10.18
C PHE A 269 9.17 6.01 11.03
N THR A 270 8.38 6.41 12.03
CA THR A 270 7.59 5.52 12.90
C THR A 270 6.14 5.99 12.91
N ALA A 271 5.20 5.09 13.19
CA ALA A 271 3.83 5.48 13.49
C ALA A 271 3.81 6.40 14.74
N ASN A 272 3.10 7.53 14.65
CA ASN A 272 3.01 8.51 15.73
C ASN A 272 1.98 8.05 16.77
N GLU A 273 2.43 7.33 17.80
CA GLU A 273 1.56 6.73 18.82
C GLU A 273 0.60 7.74 19.48
N LYS A 274 1.02 8.99 19.63
CA LYS A 274 0.21 10.06 20.24
C LYS A 274 -0.94 10.53 19.35
N ALA A 275 -0.80 10.38 18.02
CA ALA A 275 -1.77 10.88 17.04
C ALA A 275 -2.60 9.76 16.40
N VAL A 276 -2.00 8.58 16.20
CA VAL A 276 -2.67 7.42 15.59
C VAL A 276 -3.72 6.86 16.57
N PRO A 277 -5.00 6.72 16.16
CA PRO A 277 -6.02 6.16 17.03
C PRO A 277 -5.76 4.67 17.32
N PRO A 278 -6.49 4.06 18.27
CA PRO A 278 -6.33 2.64 18.59
C PRO A 278 -6.34 1.73 17.36
N ARG A 279 -5.57 0.65 17.41
CA ARG A 279 -5.59 -0.38 16.37
C ARG A 279 -7.02 -0.91 16.21
N GLY A 280 -7.45 -1.11 14.97
CA GLY A 280 -8.82 -1.51 14.62
C GLY A 280 -9.79 -0.34 14.45
N THR A 281 -9.38 0.92 14.71
CA THR A 281 -10.22 2.09 14.42
C THR A 281 -10.49 2.17 12.92
N ALA A 282 -11.78 2.23 12.56
CA ALA A 282 -12.21 2.48 11.20
C ALA A 282 -11.88 3.93 10.79
N VAL A 283 -11.29 4.10 9.63
CA VAL A 283 -10.82 5.36 9.07
C VAL A 283 -11.39 5.54 7.67
N ARG A 284 -11.83 6.74 7.33
CA ARG A 284 -12.02 7.16 5.93
C ARG A 284 -10.73 7.82 5.48
N MET A 285 -10.01 7.18 4.55
CA MET A 285 -8.85 7.77 3.91
C MET A 285 -9.30 8.57 2.69
N ILE A 286 -9.02 9.87 2.68
CA ILE A 286 -9.45 10.79 1.63
C ILE A 286 -8.22 11.22 0.85
N VAL A 287 -8.25 11.06 -0.46
CA VAL A 287 -7.21 11.47 -1.39
C VAL A 287 -7.75 12.54 -2.33
N ARG A 288 -7.08 13.69 -2.39
CA ARG A 288 -7.45 14.80 -3.29
C ARG A 288 -6.24 15.65 -3.67
N PRO A 289 -6.32 16.46 -4.75
CA PRO A 289 -5.34 17.50 -5.01
C PRO A 289 -5.26 18.51 -3.84
N PRO A 290 -4.10 19.17 -3.62
CA PRO A 290 -3.97 20.24 -2.64
C PRO A 290 -4.75 21.49 -3.05
N THR A 291 -5.31 22.18 -2.05
CA THR A 291 -5.86 23.53 -2.22
C THR A 291 -4.75 24.54 -2.51
N ALA A 292 -5.10 25.76 -2.93
CA ALA A 292 -4.10 26.81 -3.15
C ALA A 292 -3.29 27.16 -1.89
N GLU A 293 -3.94 27.13 -0.73
CA GLU A 293 -3.32 27.38 0.58
C GLU A 293 -2.35 26.26 0.94
N GLU A 294 -2.75 24.99 0.76
CA GLU A 294 -1.87 23.84 1.01
C GLU A 294 -0.71 23.78 0.02
N GLN A 295 -0.91 24.18 -1.23
CA GLN A 295 0.19 24.30 -2.20
C GLN A 295 1.23 25.33 -1.74
N GLU A 296 0.80 26.44 -1.13
CA GLU A 296 1.72 27.44 -0.58
C GLU A 296 2.40 26.95 0.69
N GLU A 297 1.69 26.23 1.57
CA GLU A 297 2.29 25.54 2.73
C GLU A 297 3.39 24.57 2.27
N ILE A 298 3.08 23.69 1.32
CA ILE A 298 4.02 22.72 0.76
C ILE A 298 5.26 23.42 0.23
N ARG A 299 5.11 24.47 -0.59
CA ARG A 299 6.25 25.23 -1.14
C ARG A 299 7.17 25.78 -0.05
N LYS A 300 6.60 26.33 1.03
CA LYS A 300 7.38 26.87 2.16
C LYS A 300 8.14 25.79 2.89
N VAL A 301 7.48 24.65 3.16
CA VAL A 301 8.09 23.52 3.84
C VAL A 301 9.21 22.92 2.99
N GLU A 302 8.98 22.70 1.69
CA GLU A 302 10.01 22.20 0.76
C GLU A 302 11.21 23.14 0.68
N ALA A 303 11.00 24.45 0.61
CA ALA A 303 12.09 25.43 0.62
C ALA A 303 12.93 25.36 1.90
N ALA A 304 12.29 25.20 3.06
CA ALA A 304 12.97 25.06 4.34
C ALA A 304 13.75 23.73 4.44
N VAL A 305 13.17 22.62 3.96
CA VAL A 305 13.84 21.31 3.89
C VAL A 305 15.07 21.38 2.99
N ASP A 306 14.96 22.02 1.82
CA ASP A 306 16.09 22.19 0.91
C ASP A 306 17.21 23.05 1.50
N GLU A 307 16.87 24.10 2.24
CA GLU A 307 17.84 24.93 2.95
C GLU A 307 18.59 24.12 4.02
N GLN A 308 17.86 23.37 4.86
CA GLN A 308 18.45 22.49 5.86
C GLN A 308 19.35 21.42 5.23
N ARG A 309 18.92 20.83 4.12
CA ARG A 309 19.71 19.84 3.37
C ARG A 309 21.01 20.43 2.82
N LYS A 310 20.97 21.66 2.29
CA LYS A 310 22.17 22.38 1.81
C LYS A 310 23.12 22.70 2.96
N ALA A 311 22.59 23.11 4.11
CA ALA A 311 23.39 23.36 5.31
C ALA A 311 24.06 22.09 5.88
N ARG A 312 23.49 20.91 5.60
CA ARG A 312 24.01 19.60 6.07
C ARG A 312 25.09 18.95 5.19
N LYS A 313 25.42 19.45 3.99
CA LYS A 313 26.50 18.86 3.15
C LYS A 313 27.91 19.18 3.70
N PRO A 314 28.88 18.25 3.57
CA PRO A 314 29.34 17.42 4.69
C PRO A 314 30.58 17.98 5.43
N HIS A 315 30.66 17.71 6.74
CA HIS A 315 31.96 17.60 7.41
C HIS A 315 32.75 16.53 6.65
N GLY A 316 33.89 16.93 6.08
CA GLY A 316 34.60 16.17 5.07
C GLY A 316 34.73 14.69 5.44
N VAL A 317 34.40 13.82 4.50
CA VAL A 317 35.15 12.57 4.38
C VAL A 317 36.60 13.03 4.32
N ARG A 318 37.36 12.87 5.42
CA ARG A 318 38.81 12.85 5.32
C ARG A 318 39.07 11.85 4.22
N ARG A 319 39.57 12.32 3.07
CA ARG A 319 40.50 11.50 2.32
C ARG A 319 41.47 11.03 3.37
N GLU A 320 41.44 9.75 3.71
CA GLU A 320 42.64 9.11 4.18
C GLU A 320 43.65 9.41 3.08
N GLU A 321 44.52 10.39 3.34
CA GLU A 321 45.76 10.52 2.61
C GLU A 321 46.39 9.15 2.69
N ALA A 322 46.40 8.46 1.55
CA ALA A 322 47.08 7.20 1.40
C ALA A 322 48.48 7.38 1.95
N GLY A 323 48.71 6.83 3.15
CA GLY A 323 50.02 6.69 3.75
C GLY A 323 50.90 6.03 2.69
N GLY A 324 51.96 6.73 2.33
CA GLY A 324 52.73 6.44 1.14
C GLY A 324 53.28 5.02 1.14
N ASP A 325 53.03 4.32 0.05
CA ASP A 325 53.93 3.28 -0.42
C ASP A 325 54.62 3.83 -1.68
N ARG A 326 55.88 4.24 -1.52
CA ARG A 326 56.70 4.62 -2.66
C ARG A 326 57.02 3.34 -3.43
N PRO A 327 56.83 3.27 -4.75
CA PRO A 327 57.41 2.18 -5.52
C PRO A 327 58.94 2.26 -5.40
N GLN A 328 59.55 1.23 -4.82
CA GLN A 328 61.00 1.04 -4.88
C GLN A 328 61.41 0.96 -6.36
N ALA A 329 62.36 1.81 -6.75
CA ALA A 329 63.00 1.74 -8.06
C ALA A 329 63.68 0.37 -8.23
N PRO A 330 63.63 -0.24 -9.43
CA PRO A 330 64.32 -1.51 -9.66
C PRO A 330 65.84 -1.33 -9.51
N ALA A 331 66.45 -2.24 -8.75
CA ALA A 331 67.90 -2.31 -8.57
C ALA A 331 68.62 -2.47 -9.92
N LYS A 332 69.69 -1.70 -10.11
CA LYS A 332 70.64 -1.86 -11.24
C LYS A 332 71.23 -3.29 -11.22
N PRO A 333 71.40 -3.94 -12.38
CA PRO A 333 72.17 -5.17 -12.45
C PRO A 333 73.65 -4.86 -12.17
N GLU A 334 74.23 -5.61 -11.24
CA GLU A 334 75.65 -5.59 -10.90
C GLU A 334 76.45 -6.26 -12.03
N ALA A 335 77.56 -5.64 -12.41
CA ALA A 335 78.40 -6.07 -13.51
C ALA A 335 79.12 -7.39 -13.19
N ALA A 336 79.11 -8.33 -14.14
CA ALA A 336 79.91 -9.55 -14.08
C ALA A 336 81.41 -9.21 -14.17
N PRO A 337 82.28 -9.84 -13.36
CA PRO A 337 83.72 -9.67 -13.51
C PRO A 337 84.27 -10.54 -14.65
N ASP A 338 85.03 -9.90 -15.53
CA ASP A 338 85.84 -10.49 -16.59
C ASP A 338 86.78 -11.58 -16.05
N GLY A 339 86.70 -12.78 -16.64
CA GLY A 339 87.62 -13.89 -16.45
C GLY A 339 88.01 -14.52 -17.79
N LYS A 340 89.27 -14.33 -18.16
CA LYS A 340 89.95 -14.58 -19.45
C LYS A 340 89.95 -16.02 -19.98
N PRO A 341 90.29 -16.21 -21.29
CA PRO A 341 90.15 -17.47 -22.01
C PRO A 341 91.35 -18.42 -21.81
N ASN A 342 91.06 -19.72 -21.86
CA ASN A 342 91.92 -20.78 -22.39
C ASN A 342 91.04 -21.95 -22.84
#